data_AF-A0A934TJG2-F1
#
_entry.id   AF-A0A934TJG2-F1
#
_cell.length_a   1.000
_cell.length_b   1.000
_cell.length_c   1.000
_cell.angle_alpha   90.00
_cell.angle_beta   90.00
_cell.angle_gamma   90.00
#
_symmetry.space_group_name_H-M   'P 1'
#
loop_
_entity.id
_entity.type
_entity.pdbx_description
1 polymer ?
#
loop_
_entity_poly.entity_id
_entity_poly.type
_entity_poly.pdbx_seq_one_letter_code
_entity_poly.pdbx_strand_id
1 'polypeptide(L)'
;MLAGQGLRAVPGNRGDFDIAQAAFDDNFLTTDRAQFGRMQAVFRAHPALSLGAPTLSWLAAALTEMAVLAPRPSPVLPALAAVGSLEKIVDPAAIAARMERWPGGTLQVHRGAEHEILMEAPEHRDRFLDAVLALFAAAARERLSS
;
A
#
# COMPACT_ATOMS: atom_id res chain seq x y z
N MET A 1 27.01 9.96 2.15
CA MET A 1 27.20 9.63 3.58
C MET A 1 26.38 10.63 4.40
N LEU A 2 25.36 10.19 5.14
CA LEU A 2 24.47 11.04 5.95
C LEU A 2 25.11 11.34 7.33
N ALA A 3 26.24 12.06 7.35
CA ALA A 3 27.01 12.31 8.57
C ALA A 3 26.15 12.99 9.67
N GLY A 4 25.78 12.23 10.72
CA GLY A 4 25.06 12.72 11.89
C GLY A 4 23.57 13.05 11.72
N GLN A 5 23.04 13.02 10.49
CA GLN A 5 21.66 13.45 10.18
C GLN A 5 20.67 12.28 10.07
N GLY A 6 21.14 11.04 10.24
CA GLY A 6 20.38 9.84 9.93
C GLY A 6 19.02 9.71 10.63
N LEU A 7 18.93 10.18 11.89
CA LEU A 7 17.71 10.14 12.69
C LEU A 7 16.75 11.31 12.42
N ARG A 8 17.13 12.29 11.61
CA ARG A 8 16.22 13.39 11.26
C ARG A 8 15.09 12.88 10.39
N ALA A 9 13.87 13.34 10.65
CA ALA A 9 12.74 13.14 9.76
C ALA A 9 13.04 13.70 8.36
N VAL A 10 12.53 13.04 7.33
CA VAL A 10 12.65 13.51 5.94
C VAL A 10 11.96 14.88 5.79
N PRO A 11 12.66 15.92 5.30
CA PRO A 11 12.04 17.23 5.04
C PRO A 11 10.95 17.16 3.98
N GLY A 12 9.89 17.95 4.11
CA GLY A 12 8.81 18.01 3.14
C GLY A 12 7.83 16.83 3.20
N ASN A 13 8.12 15.79 3.99
CA ASN A 13 7.05 14.93 4.46
C ASN A 13 6.12 15.80 5.30
N ARG A 14 4.81 15.74 5.05
CA ARG A 14 3.84 16.16 6.05
C ARG A 14 3.94 15.14 7.18
N GLY A 15 4.98 15.26 8.01
CA GLY A 15 5.11 14.52 9.27
C GLY A 15 3.92 14.77 10.21
N ASP A 16 3.06 15.73 9.83
CA ASP A 16 1.85 16.17 10.49
C ASP A 16 0.57 15.71 9.76
N PHE A 17 0.62 14.76 8.79
CA PHE A 17 -0.63 14.09 8.37
C PHE A 17 -1.08 13.13 9.48
N ASP A 18 -1.55 13.75 10.56
CA ASP A 18 -2.20 13.07 11.65
C ASP A 18 -3.62 12.72 11.19
N ILE A 19 -3.78 11.47 10.76
CA ILE A 19 -5.08 10.93 10.36
C ILE A 19 -6.13 11.18 11.46
N ALA A 20 -5.75 11.18 12.74
CA ALA A 20 -6.68 11.43 13.84
C ALA A 20 -7.36 12.80 13.77
N GLN A 21 -6.69 13.80 13.16
CA GLN A 21 -7.10 15.20 13.07
C GLN A 21 -7.37 15.68 11.63
N ALA A 22 -6.94 14.92 10.62
CA ALA A 22 -7.12 15.30 9.21
C ALA A 22 -8.61 15.42 8.83
N ALA A 23 -8.91 16.41 7.99
CA ALA A 23 -10.21 16.46 7.31
C ALA A 23 -10.30 15.34 6.28
N PHE A 24 -11.51 14.84 6.05
CA PHE A 24 -11.74 13.81 5.04
C PHE A 24 -11.28 14.29 3.65
N ASP A 25 -11.56 15.54 3.26
CA ASP A 25 -11.24 16.03 1.92
C ASP A 25 -9.72 16.20 1.67
N ASP A 26 -8.92 16.20 2.73
CA ASP A 26 -7.44 16.26 2.65
C ASP A 26 -6.78 14.86 2.61
N ASN A 27 -7.59 13.79 2.62
CA ASN A 27 -7.10 12.42 2.65
C ASN A 27 -6.90 11.85 1.24
N PHE A 28 -5.84 11.05 1.07
CA PHE A 28 -5.55 10.31 -0.17
C PHE A 28 -5.62 8.80 0.03
N LEU A 29 -6.23 8.36 1.14
CA LEU A 29 -6.22 6.96 1.56
C LEU A 29 -7.48 6.24 1.08
N THR A 30 -8.64 6.87 1.21
CA THR A 30 -9.92 6.23 0.89
C THR A 30 -10.99 7.23 0.49
N THR A 31 -11.87 6.82 -0.43
CA THR A 31 -13.12 7.53 -0.73
C THR A 31 -14.27 7.17 0.24
N ASP A 32 -14.09 6.19 1.13
CA ASP A 32 -15.09 5.78 2.11
C ASP A 32 -14.94 6.57 3.42
N ARG A 33 -15.87 7.50 3.64
CA ARG A 33 -15.94 8.34 4.85
C ARG A 33 -16.12 7.55 6.14
N ALA A 34 -16.84 6.43 6.11
CA ALA A 34 -17.03 5.60 7.30
C ALA A 34 -15.73 4.87 7.66
N GLN A 35 -15.00 4.36 6.67
CA GLN A 35 -13.68 3.75 6.89
C GLN A 35 -12.64 4.77 7.36
N PHE A 36 -12.63 5.96 6.78
CA PHE A 36 -11.80 7.05 7.26
C PHE A 36 -12.11 7.37 8.74
N GLY A 37 -13.39 7.55 9.09
CA GLY A 37 -13.81 7.78 10.47
C GLY A 37 -13.39 6.66 11.44
N ARG A 38 -13.48 5.40 11.01
CA ARG A 38 -12.97 4.24 11.79
C ARG A 38 -11.47 4.35 12.03
N MET A 39 -10.70 4.70 11.01
CA MET A 39 -9.26 4.88 11.12
C MET A 39 -8.91 6.01 12.09
N GLN A 40 -9.62 7.15 12.03
CA GLN A 40 -9.45 8.23 13.00
C GLN A 40 -9.74 7.77 14.43
N ALA A 41 -10.82 6.99 14.64
CA ALA A 41 -11.19 6.48 15.95
C ALA A 41 -10.09 5.59 16.55
N VAL A 42 -9.46 4.72 15.73
CA VAL A 42 -8.34 3.88 16.17
C VAL A 42 -7.16 4.73 16.62
N PHE A 43 -6.75 5.73 15.84
CA PHE A 43 -5.61 6.57 16.20
C PHE A 43 -5.88 7.49 17.40
N ARG A 44 -7.13 7.98 17.57
CA ARG A 44 -7.51 8.73 18.77
C ARG A 44 -7.51 7.86 20.03
N ALA A 45 -8.00 6.62 19.93
CA ALA A 45 -8.04 5.68 21.05
C ALA A 45 -6.64 5.15 21.39
N HIS A 46 -5.78 4.99 20.39
CA HIS A 46 -4.44 4.44 20.54
C HIS A 46 -3.40 5.30 19.82
N PRO A 47 -3.04 6.49 20.36
CA PRO A 47 -2.09 7.40 19.72
C PRO A 47 -0.70 6.78 19.47
N ALA A 48 -0.33 5.76 20.27
CA ALA A 48 0.92 5.02 20.10
C ALA A 48 0.98 4.17 18.81
N LEU A 49 -0.14 3.95 18.13
CA LEU A 49 -0.19 3.27 16.83
C LEU A 49 0.05 4.22 15.65
N SER A 50 0.05 5.53 15.87
CA SER A 50 0.35 6.51 14.82
C SER A 50 1.80 6.40 14.36
N LEU A 51 2.00 6.45 13.05
CA LEU A 51 3.32 6.45 12.45
C LEU A 51 3.81 7.88 12.25
N GLY A 52 5.04 8.16 12.70
CA GLY A 52 5.72 9.41 12.39
C GLY A 52 6.36 9.40 10.99
N ALA A 53 6.92 10.54 10.60
CA ALA A 53 7.71 10.63 9.38
C ALA A 53 8.87 9.63 9.37
N PRO A 54 9.21 9.02 8.22
CA PRO A 54 10.41 8.21 8.12
C PRO A 54 11.65 9.08 8.38
N THR A 55 12.70 8.46 8.90
CA THR A 55 13.99 9.12 9.06
C THR A 55 14.78 9.11 7.75
N LEU A 56 15.74 10.03 7.60
CA LEU A 56 16.61 10.09 6.41
C LEU A 56 17.38 8.79 6.20
N SER A 57 17.87 8.17 7.28
CA SER A 57 18.53 6.86 7.20
C SER A 57 17.58 5.76 6.75
N TRP A 58 16.34 5.76 7.23
CA TRP A 58 15.33 4.79 6.81
C TRP A 58 15.01 4.95 5.32
N LEU A 59 14.77 6.19 4.86
CA LEU A 59 14.48 6.47 3.45
C LEU A 59 15.65 6.05 2.56
N ALA A 60 16.89 6.37 2.93
CA ALA A 60 18.07 5.97 2.17
C ALA A 60 18.21 4.44 2.08
N ALA A 61 17.95 3.72 3.17
CA ALA A 61 17.98 2.26 3.19
C ALA A 61 16.87 1.68 2.29
N ALA A 62 15.64 2.20 2.38
CA ALA A 62 14.52 1.76 1.55
C ALA A 62 14.79 1.98 0.05
N LEU A 63 15.29 3.16 -0.34
CA LEU A 63 15.66 3.46 -1.73
C LEU A 63 16.79 2.55 -2.24
N THR A 64 17.79 2.28 -1.40
CA THR A 64 18.89 1.38 -1.75
C THR A 64 18.36 -0.03 -2.00
N GLU A 65 17.53 -0.56 -1.11
CA GLU A 65 16.96 -1.89 -1.25
C GLU A 65 16.04 -1.99 -2.48
N MET A 66 15.20 -0.98 -2.71
CA MET A 66 14.35 -0.92 -3.91
C MET A 66 15.19 -0.91 -5.19
N ALA A 67 16.30 -0.18 -5.25
CA ALA A 67 17.19 -0.18 -6.41
C ALA A 67 17.82 -1.56 -6.67
N VAL A 68 18.09 -2.33 -5.61
CA VAL A 68 18.64 -3.68 -5.69
C VAL A 68 17.56 -4.71 -6.08
N LEU A 69 16.32 -4.58 -5.60
CA LEU A 69 15.20 -5.49 -5.90
C LEU A 69 14.52 -5.19 -7.24
N ALA A 70 14.50 -3.93 -7.68
CA ALA A 70 13.84 -3.48 -8.91
C ALA A 70 14.23 -4.28 -10.16
N PRO A 71 15.50 -4.59 -10.44
CA PRO A 71 15.88 -5.37 -11.63
C PRO A 71 15.73 -6.89 -11.43
N ARG A 72 15.55 -7.40 -10.20
CA ARG A 72 15.46 -8.85 -9.97
C ARG A 72 14.20 -9.45 -10.61
N PRO A 73 14.27 -10.69 -11.11
CA PRO A 73 13.09 -11.41 -11.59
C PRO A 73 12.08 -11.54 -10.46
N SER A 74 10.79 -11.44 -10.81
CA SER A 74 9.72 -11.71 -9.85
C SER A 74 9.72 -13.21 -9.47
N PRO A 75 9.31 -13.56 -8.24
CA PRO A 75 9.13 -14.95 -7.84
C PRO A 75 8.21 -15.71 -8.81
N VAL A 76 8.49 -17.00 -9.02
CA VAL A 76 7.64 -17.89 -9.83
C VAL A 76 6.51 -18.43 -8.96
N LEU A 77 5.64 -17.53 -8.52
CA LEU A 77 4.47 -17.81 -7.69
C LEU A 77 3.30 -16.94 -8.16
N PRO A 78 2.06 -17.46 -8.16
CA PRO A 78 0.88 -16.66 -8.42
C PRO A 78 0.83 -15.43 -7.50
N ALA A 79 0.51 -14.27 -8.06
CA ALA A 79 0.43 -13.03 -7.30
C ALA A 79 -0.75 -12.17 -7.76
N LEU A 80 -1.38 -11.50 -6.81
CA LEU A 80 -2.42 -10.52 -7.03
C LEU A 80 -1.97 -9.17 -6.47
N ALA A 81 -2.08 -8.13 -7.28
CA ALA A 81 -1.92 -6.75 -6.86
C ALA A 81 -3.18 -5.95 -7.22
N ALA A 82 -3.50 -4.93 -6.43
CA ALA A 82 -4.57 -3.98 -6.72
C ALA A 82 -4.06 -2.55 -6.54
N VAL A 83 -4.57 -1.63 -7.37
CA VAL A 83 -4.25 -0.20 -7.31
C VAL A 83 -5.48 0.63 -7.65
N GLY A 84 -5.69 1.71 -6.90
CA GLY A 84 -6.75 2.68 -7.17
C GLY A 84 -6.39 3.59 -8.35
N SER A 85 -7.37 3.97 -9.16
CA SER A 85 -7.11 4.90 -10.28
C SER A 85 -6.85 6.35 -9.82
N LEU A 86 -7.16 6.67 -8.56
CA LEU A 86 -6.92 7.97 -7.94
C LEU A 86 -5.69 7.97 -7.03
N GLU A 87 -4.83 6.96 -7.12
CA GLU A 87 -3.57 6.83 -6.37
C GLU A 87 -2.67 8.08 -6.46
N LYS A 88 -2.16 8.55 -5.31
CA LYS A 88 -1.32 9.76 -5.20
C LYS A 88 -0.10 9.60 -4.28
N ILE A 89 0.05 8.45 -3.62
CA ILE A 89 1.07 8.16 -2.61
C ILE A 89 2.20 7.31 -3.20
N VAL A 90 1.86 6.28 -3.98
CA VAL A 90 2.83 5.40 -4.66
C VAL A 90 2.73 5.50 -6.18
N ASP A 91 3.77 5.10 -6.91
CA ASP A 91 3.82 5.19 -8.38
C ASP A 91 3.05 4.02 -9.04
N PRO A 92 1.89 4.28 -9.70
CA PRO A 92 1.12 3.24 -10.37
C PRO A 92 1.84 2.64 -11.58
N ALA A 93 2.70 3.41 -12.26
CA ALA A 93 3.45 2.93 -13.41
C ALA A 93 4.51 1.89 -12.99
N ALA A 94 5.16 2.11 -11.85
CA ALA A 94 6.10 1.14 -11.28
C ALA A 94 5.40 -0.17 -10.89
N ILE A 95 4.18 -0.09 -10.33
CA ILE A 95 3.34 -1.26 -10.03
C ILE A 95 2.99 -2.01 -11.32
N ALA A 96 2.50 -1.31 -12.33
CA ALA A 96 2.15 -1.89 -13.62
C ALA A 96 3.34 -2.60 -14.27
N ALA A 97 4.50 -1.94 -14.36
CA ALA A 97 5.72 -2.50 -14.93
C ALA A 97 6.27 -3.70 -14.14
N ARG A 98 6.04 -3.79 -12.82
CA ARG A 98 6.37 -4.99 -12.03
C ARG A 98 5.42 -6.14 -12.33
N MET A 99 4.12 -5.87 -12.41
CA MET A 99 3.11 -6.91 -12.60
C MET A 99 3.07 -7.46 -14.02
N GLU A 100 3.37 -6.65 -15.04
CA GLU A 100 3.47 -7.08 -16.44
C GLU A 100 4.50 -8.22 -16.65
N ARG A 101 5.55 -8.23 -15.83
CA ARG A 101 6.62 -9.22 -15.88
C ARG A 101 6.59 -10.24 -14.73
N TRP A 102 5.51 -10.30 -13.97
CA TRP A 102 5.35 -11.25 -12.89
C TRP A 102 4.73 -12.56 -13.43
N PRO A 103 5.44 -13.71 -13.38
CA PRO A 103 4.88 -14.98 -13.86
C PRO A 103 3.63 -15.37 -13.06
N GLY A 104 2.47 -15.45 -13.72
CA GLY A 104 1.19 -15.69 -13.03
C GLY A 104 0.68 -14.50 -12.19
N GLY A 105 1.18 -13.29 -12.47
CA GLY A 105 0.72 -12.07 -11.83
C GLY A 105 -0.58 -11.54 -12.40
N THR A 106 -1.47 -11.06 -11.54
CA THR A 106 -2.70 -10.35 -11.91
C THR A 106 -2.73 -8.99 -11.25
N LEU A 107 -2.93 -7.93 -12.05
CA LEU A 107 -3.13 -6.57 -11.54
C LEU A 107 -4.59 -6.14 -11.72
N GLN A 108 -5.22 -5.73 -10.63
CA GLN A 108 -6.56 -5.12 -10.65
C GLN A 108 -6.46 -3.60 -10.50
N VAL A 109 -6.98 -2.87 -11.49
CA VAL A 109 -7.19 -1.42 -11.36
C VAL A 109 -8.61 -1.19 -10.83
N HIS A 110 -8.74 -0.41 -9.75
CA HIS A 110 -10.02 -0.02 -9.15
C HIS A 110 -10.34 1.42 -9.55
N ARG A 111 -11.21 1.59 -10.54
CA ARG A 111 -11.60 2.91 -11.04
C ARG A 111 -12.39 3.64 -9.96
N GLY A 112 -11.94 4.84 -9.60
CA GLY A 112 -12.55 5.69 -8.57
C GLY A 112 -12.01 5.48 -7.16
N ALA A 113 -11.15 4.48 -6.93
CA ALA A 113 -10.52 4.22 -5.64
C ALA A 113 -9.24 5.04 -5.44
N GLU A 114 -8.96 5.39 -4.18
CA GLU A 114 -7.71 5.95 -3.67
C GLU A 114 -6.73 4.82 -3.24
N HIS A 115 -5.81 5.10 -2.32
CA HIS A 115 -4.66 4.24 -1.98
C HIS A 115 -5.01 2.91 -1.28
N GLU A 116 -5.91 2.92 -0.31
CA GLU A 116 -6.15 1.81 0.61
C GLU A 116 -7.34 0.95 0.14
N ILE A 117 -7.14 0.08 -0.86
CA ILE A 117 -8.21 -0.76 -1.46
C ILE A 117 -9.00 -1.58 -0.42
N LEU A 118 -8.37 -2.02 0.66
CA LEU A 118 -9.05 -2.77 1.73
C LEU A 118 -9.93 -1.88 2.65
N MET A 119 -9.69 -0.57 2.63
CA MET A 119 -10.46 0.44 3.36
C MET A 119 -11.29 1.32 2.43
N GLU A 120 -11.40 0.97 1.15
CA GLU A 120 -12.28 1.61 0.19
C GLU A 120 -13.74 1.19 0.34
N ALA A 121 -14.61 1.82 -0.46
CA ALA A 121 -16.02 1.48 -0.54
C ALA A 121 -16.22 -0.04 -0.76
N PRO A 122 -17.33 -0.63 -0.25
CA PRO A 122 -17.55 -2.08 -0.31
C PRO A 122 -17.36 -2.70 -1.68
N GLU A 123 -17.78 -2.02 -2.76
CA GLU A 123 -17.57 -2.48 -4.13
C GLU A 123 -16.10 -2.78 -4.45
N HIS A 124 -15.18 -1.92 -4.05
CA HIS A 124 -13.75 -2.09 -4.31
C HIS A 124 -13.14 -3.12 -3.36
N ARG A 125 -13.46 -3.03 -2.07
CA ARG A 125 -12.93 -3.92 -1.05
C ARG A 125 -13.36 -5.37 -1.30
N ASP A 126 -14.65 -5.59 -1.53
CA ASP A 126 -15.22 -6.93 -1.65
C ASP A 126 -14.73 -7.59 -2.96
N ARG A 127 -14.66 -6.84 -4.07
CA ARG A 127 -14.01 -7.31 -5.32
C ARG A 127 -12.58 -7.78 -5.09
N PHE A 128 -11.78 -7.02 -4.33
CA PHE A 128 -10.39 -7.38 -4.07
C PHE A 128 -10.30 -8.61 -3.14
N LEU A 129 -11.10 -8.66 -2.08
CA LEU A 129 -11.15 -9.79 -1.16
C LEU A 129 -11.58 -11.08 -1.85
N ASP A 130 -12.59 -11.03 -2.71
CA ASP A 130 -13.03 -12.19 -3.50
C ASP A 130 -11.88 -12.75 -4.37
N ALA A 131 -11.10 -11.86 -4.99
CA ALA A 131 -9.94 -12.26 -5.78
C ALA A 131 -8.80 -12.85 -4.94
N VAL A 132 -8.55 -12.29 -3.74
CA VAL A 132 -7.59 -12.87 -2.77
C VAL A 132 -8.02 -14.27 -2.34
N LEU A 133 -9.30 -14.44 -1.98
CA LEU A 133 -9.85 -15.72 -1.57
C LEU A 133 -9.77 -16.75 -2.71
N ALA A 134 -10.08 -16.35 -3.94
CA ALA A 134 -9.95 -17.22 -5.11
C ALA A 134 -8.49 -17.67 -5.35
N LEU A 135 -7.53 -16.74 -5.23
CA LEU A 135 -6.10 -17.04 -5.36
C LEU A 135 -5.64 -18.08 -4.33
N PHE A 136 -5.98 -17.87 -3.05
CA PHE A 136 -5.58 -18.80 -1.99
C PHE A 136 -6.30 -20.15 -2.08
N ALA A 137 -7.57 -20.17 -2.48
CA ALA A 137 -8.31 -21.40 -2.70
C ALA A 137 -7.69 -22.22 -3.86
N ALA A 138 -7.22 -21.58 -4.93
CA ALA A 138 -6.51 -22.25 -6.02
C ALA A 138 -5.21 -22.90 -5.54
N ALA A 139 -4.38 -22.15 -4.82
CA ALA A 139 -3.14 -22.67 -4.24
C ALA A 139 -3.37 -23.85 -3.28
N ALA A 140 -4.44 -23.80 -2.48
CA ALA A 140 -4.80 -24.90 -1.59
C ALA A 140 -5.19 -26.18 -2.36
N ARG A 141 -5.94 -26.06 -3.47
CA ARG A 141 -6.31 -27.20 -4.30
C ARG A 141 -5.12 -27.86 -4.99
N GLU A 142 -4.18 -27.06 -5.51
CA GLU A 142 -2.94 -27.56 -6.11
C GLU A 142 -2.14 -28.40 -5.12
N ARG A 143 -2.01 -27.91 -3.88
CA ARG A 143 -1.27 -28.58 -2.81
C ARG A 143 -1.93 -29.86 -2.30
N LEU A 144 -3.24 -30.01 -2.45
CA LEU A 144 -3.97 -31.25 -2.13
C LEU A 144 -3.93 -32.27 -3.26
N SER A 145 -3.57 -31.84 -4.48
CA SER A 145 -3.51 -32.67 -5.68
C SER A 145 -2.09 -33.17 -5.98
N SER A 146 -1.09 -32.68 -5.24
CA SER A 146 0.33 -33.07 -5.27
C SER A 146 0.68 -34.03 -4.15
#